data_AF-A0A1H2V6K2-F1
#
_entry.id   AF-A0A1H2V6K2-F1
#
_cell.length_a   1.000
_cell.length_b   1.000
_cell.length_c   1.000
_cell.angle_alpha   90.00
_cell.angle_beta   90.00
_cell.angle_gamma   90.00
#
_symmetry.space_group_name_H-M   'P 1'
#
loop_
_entity.id
_entity.type
_entity.pdbx_description
1 polymer ?
#
loop_
_entity_poly.entity_id
_entity_poly.type
_entity_poly.pdbx_seq_one_letter_code
_entity_poly.pdbx_strand_id
1 'polypeptide(L)'
;MAKKKRTWTSLRTEIAQLVVQLQISSEDFRPLGIDEWKTVETQIYKIFCKHQRGRYYWLWEDFSQEAVAFVPPHNPENYLTELIDAQEEIFFIFAESQNDKFWFYEGRIPPVLPLIGELHHYDEFYFVSKKYEWLIAINHHDALIATGSKTEALKSIIS
;
A
#
# COMPACT_ATOMS: atom_id res chain seq x y z
N MET A 1 29.34 4.65 -25.11
CA MET A 1 28.03 4.18 -24.62
C MET A 1 27.74 4.86 -23.28
N ALA A 2 26.84 5.84 -23.25
CA ALA A 2 26.47 6.49 -22.00
C ALA A 2 25.61 5.52 -21.16
N LYS A 3 26.00 5.25 -19.91
CA LYS A 3 25.13 4.58 -18.94
C LYS A 3 23.84 5.40 -18.84
N LYS A 4 22.71 4.84 -19.28
CA LYS A 4 21.38 5.42 -19.06
C LYS A 4 21.26 5.68 -17.56
N LYS A 5 21.24 6.95 -17.13
CA LYS A 5 20.96 7.28 -15.73
C LYS A 5 19.60 6.66 -15.42
N ARG A 6 19.54 5.76 -14.42
CA ARG A 6 18.27 5.26 -13.89
C ARG A 6 17.57 6.46 -13.28
N THR A 7 16.64 7.06 -14.01
CA THR A 7 15.73 8.08 -13.46
C THR A 7 14.67 7.35 -12.67
N TRP A 8 14.63 7.62 -11.36
CA TRP A 8 13.50 7.21 -10.52
C TRP A 8 12.28 8.04 -10.90
N THR A 9 11.09 7.53 -10.62
CA THR A 9 9.87 8.31 -10.80
C THR A 9 9.74 9.34 -9.68
N SER A 10 8.78 10.26 -9.80
CA SER A 10 8.55 11.31 -8.82
C SER A 10 8.21 10.70 -7.46
N LEU A 11 7.27 9.74 -7.42
CA LEU A 11 6.87 9.10 -6.17
C LEU A 11 8.03 8.39 -5.47
N ARG A 12 8.85 7.61 -6.19
CA ARG A 12 9.99 6.91 -5.57
C ARG A 12 11.04 7.86 -5.02
N THR A 13 11.27 8.98 -5.72
CA THR A 13 12.22 10.00 -5.30
C THR A 13 11.72 10.71 -4.04
N GLU A 14 10.44 11.08 -4.03
CA GLU A 14 9.77 11.70 -2.89
C GLU A 14 9.80 10.81 -1.64
N ILE A 15 9.38 9.54 -1.75
CA ILE A 15 9.45 8.58 -0.64
C ILE A 15 10.87 8.48 -0.09
N ALA A 16 11.89 8.39 -0.95
CA ALA A 16 13.27 8.29 -0.52
C ALA A 16 13.76 9.55 0.21
N GLN A 17 13.30 10.73 -0.20
CA GLN A 17 13.61 12.00 0.46
C GLN A 17 12.93 12.08 1.83
N LEU A 18 11.64 11.74 1.90
CA LEU A 18 10.86 11.75 3.15
C LEU A 18 11.40 10.76 4.18
N VAL A 19 11.79 9.55 3.77
CA VAL A 19 12.43 8.57 4.67
C VAL A 19 13.66 9.17 5.36
N VAL A 20 14.49 9.92 4.62
CA VAL A 20 15.69 10.56 5.18
C VAL A 20 15.31 11.75 6.08
N GLN A 21 14.37 12.59 5.64
CA GLN A 21 13.94 13.79 6.38
C GLN A 21 13.26 13.43 7.70
N LEU A 22 12.41 12.40 7.70
CA LEU A 22 11.68 11.90 8.86
C LEU A 22 12.50 10.92 9.70
N GLN A 23 13.75 10.64 9.32
CA GLN A 23 14.66 9.73 10.02
C GLN A 23 14.08 8.32 10.24
N ILE A 24 13.31 7.81 9.27
CA ILE A 24 12.70 6.49 9.35
C ILE A 24 13.78 5.43 9.17
N SER A 25 13.90 4.51 10.13
CA SER A 25 14.90 3.46 10.10
C SER A 25 14.57 2.40 9.04
N SER A 26 15.59 1.70 8.53
CA SER A 26 15.36 0.57 7.62
C SER A 26 14.71 -0.64 8.29
N GLU A 27 14.68 -0.69 9.62
CA GLU A 27 13.96 -1.72 10.40
C GLU A 27 12.46 -1.41 10.51
N ASP A 28 12.10 -0.13 10.34
CA ASP A 28 10.71 0.33 10.39
C ASP A 28 10.08 0.45 9.01
N PHE A 29 10.89 0.75 7.98
CA PHE A 29 10.42 0.86 6.60
C PHE A 29 11.58 0.70 5.60
N ARG A 30 11.46 -0.29 4.71
CA ARG A 30 12.46 -0.51 3.65
C ARG A 30 11.83 -0.85 2.30
N PRO A 31 12.45 -0.45 1.18
CA PRO A 31 12.04 -0.93 -0.13
C PRO A 31 12.31 -2.43 -0.28
N LEU A 32 11.42 -3.12 -0.99
CA LEU A 32 11.66 -4.50 -1.40
C LEU A 32 12.59 -4.58 -2.62
N GLY A 33 13.46 -5.58 -2.61
CA GLY A 33 14.33 -5.94 -3.73
C GLY A 33 13.56 -6.52 -4.92
N ILE A 34 14.27 -6.71 -6.05
CA ILE A 34 13.63 -7.03 -7.34
C ILE A 34 12.85 -8.34 -7.34
N ASP A 35 13.32 -9.34 -6.60
CA ASP A 35 12.70 -10.66 -6.52
C ASP A 35 11.65 -10.71 -5.40
N GLU A 36 11.87 -9.94 -4.33
CA GLU A 36 10.93 -9.79 -3.22
C GLU A 36 9.62 -9.17 -3.71
N TRP A 37 9.66 -8.02 -4.41
CA TRP A 37 8.44 -7.34 -4.82
C TRP A 37 7.64 -8.15 -5.85
N LYS A 38 8.31 -8.86 -6.77
CA LYS A 38 7.63 -9.74 -7.74
C LYS A 38 6.88 -10.87 -7.05
N THR A 39 7.49 -11.42 -6.00
CA THR A 39 6.90 -12.49 -5.21
C THR A 39 5.66 -11.98 -4.48
N VAL A 40 5.77 -10.82 -3.82
CA VAL A 40 4.66 -10.17 -3.13
C VAL A 40 3.52 -9.85 -4.09
N GLU A 41 3.81 -9.20 -5.22
CA GLU A 41 2.82 -8.89 -6.24
C GLU A 41 2.09 -10.15 -6.73
N THR A 42 2.84 -11.20 -7.07
CA THR A 42 2.26 -12.47 -7.54
C THR A 42 1.31 -13.08 -6.50
N GLN A 43 1.67 -13.04 -5.22
CA GLN A 43 0.80 -13.53 -4.15
C GLN A 43 -0.44 -12.67 -3.96
N ILE A 44 -0.33 -11.34 -4.04
CA ILE A 44 -1.47 -10.42 -3.95
C ILE A 44 -2.50 -10.77 -5.02
N TYR A 45 -2.10 -10.85 -6.29
CA TYR A 45 -3.02 -11.21 -7.38
C TYR A 45 -3.62 -12.60 -7.19
N LYS A 46 -2.81 -13.58 -6.76
CA LYS A 46 -3.28 -14.96 -6.56
C LYS A 46 -4.35 -15.07 -5.47
N ILE A 47 -4.19 -14.34 -4.38
CA ILE A 47 -5.00 -14.49 -3.16
C ILE A 47 -6.19 -13.55 -3.18
N PHE A 48 -5.97 -12.29 -3.55
CA PHE A 48 -6.97 -11.24 -3.40
C PHE A 48 -7.69 -10.89 -4.70
N CYS A 49 -7.21 -11.28 -5.89
CA CYS A 49 -7.81 -10.86 -7.17
C CYS A 49 -8.48 -12.04 -7.92
N LYS A 50 -9.56 -11.75 -8.66
CA LYS A 50 -10.25 -12.74 -9.51
C LYS A 50 -9.41 -13.09 -10.73
N HIS A 51 -8.77 -12.09 -11.33
CA HIS A 51 -7.94 -12.23 -12.50
C HIS A 51 -6.46 -12.28 -12.12
N GLN A 52 -5.84 -13.43 -12.38
CA GLN A 52 -4.41 -13.66 -12.12
C GLN A 52 -3.54 -13.46 -13.38
N ARG A 53 -4.17 -13.16 -14.53
CA ARG A 53 -3.48 -12.94 -15.81
C ARG A 53 -3.51 -11.45 -16.13
N GLY A 54 -2.32 -10.87 -16.28
CA GLY A 54 -2.17 -9.43 -16.45
C GLY A 54 -2.10 -8.71 -15.11
N ARG A 55 -1.68 -7.44 -15.14
CA ARG A 55 -1.60 -6.58 -13.96
C ARG A 55 -2.80 -5.64 -13.97
N TYR A 56 -3.72 -5.80 -13.02
CA TYR A 56 -4.78 -4.81 -12.77
C TYR A 56 -4.24 -3.72 -11.87
N TYR A 57 -4.29 -2.48 -12.33
CA TYR A 57 -3.76 -1.36 -11.57
C TYR A 57 -4.65 -0.99 -10.37
N TRP A 58 -5.97 -0.91 -10.58
CA TRP A 58 -6.94 -0.75 -9.49
C TRP A 58 -7.33 -2.13 -8.93
N LEU A 59 -6.55 -2.64 -7.98
CA LEU A 59 -6.77 -3.98 -7.40
C LEU A 59 -8.15 -4.12 -6.77
N TRP A 60 -8.69 -3.02 -6.22
CA TRP A 60 -9.97 -3.00 -5.53
C TRP A 60 -11.18 -3.29 -6.43
N GLU A 61 -11.06 -3.08 -7.75
CA GLU A 61 -12.10 -3.46 -8.72
C GLU A 61 -12.15 -4.97 -8.96
N ASP A 62 -11.05 -5.68 -8.68
CA ASP A 62 -10.88 -7.08 -9.03
C ASP A 62 -10.86 -8.03 -7.83
N PHE A 63 -11.24 -7.56 -6.63
CA PHE A 63 -11.19 -8.41 -5.45
C PHE A 63 -12.02 -9.70 -5.62
N SER A 64 -11.42 -10.84 -5.24
CA SER A 64 -12.00 -12.19 -5.33
C SER A 64 -12.92 -12.52 -4.16
N GLN A 65 -12.72 -11.85 -3.03
CA GLN A 65 -13.48 -12.02 -1.79
C GLN A 65 -14.40 -10.82 -1.57
N GLU A 66 -15.30 -10.92 -0.57
CA GLU A 66 -16.09 -9.77 -0.11
C GLU A 66 -15.16 -8.62 0.28
N ALA A 67 -15.55 -7.41 -0.10
CA ALA A 67 -14.86 -6.19 0.27
C ALA A 67 -15.86 -5.20 0.87
N VAL A 68 -15.40 -4.46 1.87
CA VAL A 68 -16.13 -3.39 2.54
C VAL A 68 -15.45 -2.10 2.18
N ALA A 69 -16.23 -1.09 1.77
CA ALA A 69 -15.73 0.23 1.44
C ALA A 69 -16.36 1.28 2.36
N PHE A 70 -15.55 2.24 2.78
CA PHE A 70 -15.95 3.36 3.61
C PHE A 70 -15.25 4.61 3.11
N VAL A 71 -16.00 5.70 2.94
CA VAL A 71 -15.43 7.03 2.66
C VAL A 71 -15.50 7.83 3.95
N PRO A 72 -14.38 7.97 4.68
CA PRO A 72 -14.36 8.71 5.93
C PRO A 72 -14.58 10.22 5.73
N PRO A 73 -15.07 10.94 6.76
CA PRO A 73 -15.23 12.39 6.72
C PRO A 73 -13.89 13.16 6.82
N HIS A 74 -12.83 12.47 7.23
CA HIS A 74 -11.47 12.97 7.39
C HIS A 74 -10.51 12.07 6.62
N ASN A 75 -9.21 12.41 6.61
CA ASN A 75 -8.25 11.65 5.84
C ASN A 75 -8.25 10.15 6.20
N PRO A 76 -8.32 9.24 5.21
CA PRO A 76 -8.48 7.81 5.41
C PRO A 76 -7.29 7.14 6.12
N GLU A 77 -6.08 7.68 5.99
CA GLU A 77 -4.89 7.15 6.66
C GLU A 77 -4.98 7.18 8.19
N ASN A 78 -5.82 8.08 8.76
CA ASN A 78 -6.02 8.17 10.21
C ASN A 78 -6.65 6.90 10.81
N TYR A 79 -7.35 6.10 10.01
CA TYR A 79 -7.99 4.86 10.46
C TYR A 79 -7.03 3.66 10.42
N LEU A 80 -5.83 3.80 9.85
CA LEU A 80 -4.89 2.69 9.71
C LEU A 80 -4.41 2.15 11.07
N THR A 81 -4.26 2.99 12.09
CA THR A 81 -3.88 2.56 13.45
C THR A 81 -5.00 1.86 14.21
N GLU A 82 -6.25 2.03 13.80
CA GLU A 82 -7.39 1.29 14.35
C GLU A 82 -7.53 -0.07 13.66
N LEU A 83 -7.17 -0.14 12.38
CA LEU A 83 -7.29 -1.34 11.57
C LEU A 83 -6.08 -2.26 11.64
N ILE A 84 -4.87 -1.75 11.85
CA ILE A 84 -3.62 -2.52 11.75
C ILE A 84 -2.88 -2.45 13.08
N ASP A 85 -2.44 -3.60 13.58
CA ASP A 85 -1.67 -3.66 14.82
C ASP A 85 -0.35 -2.89 14.67
N ALA A 86 -0.05 -2.02 15.63
CA ALA A 86 1.12 -1.14 15.62
C ALA A 86 2.46 -1.89 15.50
N GLN A 87 2.52 -3.16 15.92
CA GLN A 87 3.71 -4.01 15.87
C GLN A 87 3.72 -4.95 14.65
N GLU A 88 2.60 -5.07 13.92
CA GLU A 88 2.49 -5.92 12.75
C GLU A 88 3.35 -5.37 11.62
N GLU A 89 4.27 -6.20 11.13
CA GLU A 89 5.03 -5.90 9.92
C GLU A 89 4.20 -6.30 8.70
N ILE A 90 4.05 -5.37 7.77
CA ILE A 90 3.15 -5.48 6.60
C ILE A 90 3.90 -5.12 5.32
N PHE A 91 3.30 -5.43 4.18
CA PHE A 91 3.72 -4.88 2.90
C PHE A 91 2.95 -3.59 2.59
N PHE A 92 3.66 -2.62 2.03
CA PHE A 92 3.11 -1.39 1.51
C PHE A 92 3.28 -1.38 0.00
N ILE A 93 2.25 -0.98 -0.73
CA ILE A 93 2.28 -0.76 -2.17
C ILE A 93 1.80 0.65 -2.42
N PHE A 94 2.70 1.51 -2.90
CA PHE A 94 2.39 2.87 -3.25
C PHE A 94 2.30 2.97 -4.78
N ALA A 95 1.11 3.33 -5.26
CA ALA A 95 0.79 3.38 -6.67
C ALA A 95 1.00 4.79 -7.25
N GLU A 96 1.51 4.85 -8.47
CA GLU A 96 1.75 6.10 -9.22
C GLU A 96 1.02 6.04 -10.56
N SER A 97 0.06 6.95 -10.77
CA SER A 97 -0.85 6.92 -11.92
C SER A 97 -0.17 7.19 -13.26
N GLN A 98 0.90 8.01 -13.27
CA GLN A 98 1.56 8.38 -14.54
C GLN A 98 2.16 7.20 -15.32
N ASN A 99 2.39 6.05 -14.68
CA ASN A 99 3.05 4.89 -15.33
C ASN A 99 2.50 3.53 -14.87
N ASP A 100 1.31 3.50 -14.26
CA ASP A 100 0.73 2.31 -13.61
C ASP A 100 1.73 1.55 -12.74
N LYS A 101 2.52 2.31 -11.98
CA LYS A 101 3.71 1.80 -11.30
C LYS A 101 3.45 1.59 -9.83
N PHE A 102 3.83 0.40 -9.35
CA PHE A 102 3.83 0.07 -7.94
C PHE A 102 5.23 0.12 -7.34
N TRP A 103 5.31 0.72 -6.16
CA TRP A 103 6.50 0.72 -5.32
C TRP A 103 6.21 -0.07 -4.06
N PHE A 104 6.98 -1.14 -3.88
CA PHE A 104 6.76 -2.10 -2.79
C PHE A 104 7.77 -1.88 -1.67
N TYR A 105 7.26 -1.89 -0.45
CA TYR A 105 8.01 -1.75 0.78
C TYR A 105 7.50 -2.75 1.81
N GLU A 106 8.27 -2.93 2.88
CA GLU A 106 7.79 -3.56 4.10
C GLU A 106 8.16 -2.71 5.31
N GLY A 107 7.40 -2.88 6.40
CA GLY A 107 7.57 -2.07 7.60
C GLY A 107 6.36 -2.13 8.54
N ARG A 108 6.26 -1.17 9.45
CA ARG A 108 5.13 -1.01 10.40
C ARG A 108 4.39 0.30 10.19
N ILE A 109 3.10 0.34 10.52
CA ILE A 109 2.25 1.52 10.29
C ILE A 109 2.71 2.77 11.07
N PRO A 110 2.94 2.73 12.40
CA PRO A 110 3.18 3.97 13.16
C PRO A 110 4.38 4.80 12.67
N PRO A 111 5.54 4.22 12.34
CA PRO A 111 6.66 4.98 11.79
C PRO A 111 6.43 5.54 10.38
N VAL A 112 5.51 4.94 9.62
CA VAL A 112 5.28 5.27 8.19
C VAL A 112 4.11 6.26 8.01
N LEU A 113 3.22 6.40 8.99
CA LEU A 113 2.10 7.35 8.92
C LEU A 113 2.51 8.80 8.60
N PRO A 114 3.54 9.39 9.25
CA PRO A 114 3.99 10.74 8.90
C PRO A 114 4.49 10.84 7.45
N LEU A 115 5.10 9.76 6.93
CA LEU A 115 5.52 9.72 5.53
C LEU A 115 4.31 9.75 4.60
N ILE A 116 3.26 8.96 4.88
CA ILE A 116 2.05 8.91 4.05
C ILE A 116 1.37 10.29 3.99
N GLY A 117 1.26 10.98 5.12
CA GLY A 117 0.65 12.31 5.20
C GLY A 117 1.39 13.42 4.44
N GLU A 118 2.65 13.20 4.06
CA GLU A 118 3.50 14.17 3.34
C GLU A 118 3.69 13.81 1.86
N LEU A 119 3.13 12.69 1.37
CA LEU A 119 3.24 12.31 -0.04
C LEU A 119 2.33 13.18 -0.92
N HIS A 120 2.83 13.54 -2.11
CA HIS A 120 2.05 14.32 -3.09
C HIS A 120 1.96 13.65 -4.46
N HIS A 121 2.84 12.69 -4.78
CA HIS A 121 2.92 12.07 -6.10
C HIS A 121 2.34 10.64 -6.14
N TYR A 122 1.38 10.33 -5.27
CA TYR A 122 0.71 9.02 -5.22
C TYR A 122 -0.66 9.06 -5.91
N ASP A 123 -1.18 7.88 -6.23
CA ASP A 123 -2.55 7.68 -6.71
C ASP A 123 -3.35 6.85 -5.70
N GLU A 124 -2.83 5.67 -5.34
CA GLU A 124 -3.48 4.75 -4.39
C GLU A 124 -2.46 4.11 -3.47
N PHE A 125 -2.93 3.69 -2.29
CA PHE A 125 -2.16 2.90 -1.35
C PHE A 125 -2.80 1.54 -1.16
N TYR A 126 -1.96 0.51 -1.04
CA TYR A 126 -2.37 -0.80 -0.57
C TYR A 126 -1.49 -1.25 0.59
N PHE A 127 -2.12 -1.80 1.60
CA PHE A 127 -1.52 -2.35 2.82
C PHE A 127 -1.90 -3.81 2.90
N VAL A 128 -0.92 -4.70 3.01
CA VAL A 128 -1.15 -6.15 2.91
C VAL A 128 -0.46 -6.83 4.07
N SER A 129 -1.19 -7.70 4.77
CA SER A 129 -0.57 -8.53 5.80
C SER A 129 0.48 -9.45 5.20
N LYS A 130 1.63 -9.64 5.86
CA LYS A 130 2.68 -10.55 5.35
C LYS A 130 2.24 -12.01 5.28
N LYS A 131 1.14 -12.36 5.97
CA LYS A 131 0.46 -13.65 5.91
C LYS A 131 -0.60 -13.73 4.80
N TYR A 132 -0.88 -12.63 4.11
CA TYR A 132 -1.92 -12.48 3.10
C TYR A 132 -3.33 -12.84 3.61
N GLU A 133 -3.59 -12.55 4.88
CA GLU A 133 -4.89 -12.76 5.53
C GLU A 133 -5.86 -11.60 5.23
N TRP A 134 -5.33 -10.41 4.94
CA TRP A 134 -6.10 -9.22 4.66
C TRP A 134 -5.34 -8.27 3.73
N LEU A 135 -6.11 -7.42 3.04
CA LEU A 135 -5.61 -6.31 2.23
C LEU A 135 -6.53 -5.11 2.47
N ILE A 136 -5.93 -3.95 2.71
CA ILE A 136 -6.61 -2.66 2.83
C ILE A 136 -6.11 -1.76 1.71
N ALA A 137 -7.02 -1.11 0.98
CA ALA A 137 -6.72 -0.10 -0.01
C ALA A 137 -7.20 1.27 0.46
N ILE A 138 -6.45 2.32 0.13
CA ILE A 138 -6.94 3.69 0.07
C ILE A 138 -6.87 4.08 -1.40
N ASN A 139 -8.03 4.21 -2.05
CA ASN A 139 -8.09 4.53 -3.47
C ASN A 139 -8.05 6.05 -3.72
N HIS A 140 -8.01 6.43 -4.99
CA HIS A 140 -7.94 7.82 -5.44
C HIS A 140 -9.25 8.63 -5.19
N HIS A 141 -10.27 8.01 -4.61
CA HIS A 141 -11.50 8.65 -4.14
C HIS A 141 -11.55 8.77 -2.61
N ASP A 142 -10.39 8.61 -1.94
CA ASP A 142 -10.24 8.58 -0.48
C ASP A 142 -11.06 7.46 0.20
N ALA A 143 -11.50 6.45 -0.56
CA ALA A 143 -12.22 5.32 0.00
C ALA A 143 -11.24 4.33 0.65
N LEU A 144 -11.51 4.02 1.91
CA LEU A 144 -10.86 2.96 2.65
C LEU A 144 -11.61 1.64 2.36
N ILE A 145 -10.93 0.70 1.72
CA ILE A 145 -11.52 -0.55 1.24
C ILE A 145 -10.78 -1.71 1.89
N ALA A 146 -11.47 -2.57 2.63
CA ALA A 146 -10.88 -3.77 3.24
C ALA A 146 -11.44 -5.05 2.63
N THR A 147 -10.57 -6.05 2.44
CA THR A 147 -10.95 -7.43 2.10
C THR A 147 -10.18 -8.42 2.99
N GLY A 148 -10.62 -9.69 2.98
CA GLY A 148 -10.09 -10.73 3.88
C GLY A 148 -10.49 -10.48 5.33
N SER A 149 -9.59 -10.75 6.29
CA SER A 149 -9.93 -10.72 7.73
C SER A 149 -10.15 -9.32 8.33
N LYS A 150 -9.95 -8.23 7.57
CA LYS A 150 -10.18 -6.84 8.03
C LYS A 150 -11.55 -6.27 7.66
N THR A 151 -12.40 -7.02 6.95
CA THR A 151 -13.76 -6.57 6.61
C THR A 151 -14.60 -6.24 7.85
N GLU A 152 -14.60 -7.11 8.86
CA GLU A 152 -15.38 -6.93 10.09
C GLU A 152 -14.84 -5.79 10.97
N ALA A 153 -13.52 -5.60 10.98
CA ALA A 153 -12.90 -4.45 11.66
C ALA A 153 -13.35 -3.13 11.02
N LEU A 154 -13.35 -3.05 9.68
CA LEU A 154 -13.83 -1.86 8.98
C LEU A 154 -15.34 -1.64 9.17
N LYS A 155 -16.17 -2.68 9.13
CA LYS A 155 -17.62 -2.58 9.44
C LYS A 155 -17.87 -1.99 10.83
N SER A 156 -17.02 -2.35 11.80
CA SER A 156 -17.15 -1.86 13.19
C SER A 156 -16.82 -0.37 13.33
N ILE A 157 -15.99 0.20 12.44
CA ILE A 157 -15.69 1.63 12.39
C ILE A 157 -16.83 2.45 11.75
N ILE A 158 -17.54 1.84 10.79
CA ILE A 158 -18.65 2.49 10.07
C ILE A 158 -19.92 2.61 10.93
N SER A 159 -20.07 1.73 11.92
CA SER A 159 -21.28 1.56 12.75
C SER A 159 -21.35 2.54 13.90
#